data_AF-A0A4S0JH62-F1
#
_entry.id   AF-A0A4S0JH62-F1
#
_cell.length_a   1.000
_cell.length_b   1.000
_cell.length_c   1.000
_cell.angle_alpha   90.00
_cell.angle_beta   90.00
_cell.angle_gamma   90.00
#
_symmetry.space_group_name_H-M   'P 1'
#
loop_
_entity.id
_entity.type
_entity.pdbx_description
1 polymer ?
#
loop_
_entity_poly.entity_id
_entity_poly.type
_entity_poly.pdbx_seq_one_letter_code
_entity_poly.pdbx_strand_id
1 'polypeptide(L)'
;HPVQARRQALQFAARFEHDFEPIVTVPLRADGSSDATGLLWVQDGATYGTSDNRNLSVFVRGMLLDDDARDLLPPWAGFIGGVIESSRLTPTASRE
;
A
#
# COMPACT_ATOMS: atom_id res chain seq x y z
N HIS A 1 22.81 -0.40 -5.35
CA HIS A 1 23.08 -1.76 -4.83
C HIS A 1 21.77 -2.37 -4.32
N PRO A 2 21.44 -3.65 -4.58
CA PRO A 2 20.14 -4.26 -4.24
C PRO A 2 19.80 -4.18 -2.74
N VAL A 3 20.80 -4.33 -1.85
CA VAL A 3 20.60 -4.19 -0.39
C VAL A 3 20.18 -2.76 0.01
N GLN A 4 20.72 -1.73 -0.65
CA GLN A 4 20.35 -0.34 -0.38
C GLN A 4 18.90 -0.07 -0.81
N ALA A 5 18.50 -0.60 -1.97
CA ALA A 5 17.13 -0.47 -2.47
C ALA A 5 16.12 -1.13 -1.52
N ARG A 6 16.41 -2.35 -1.05
CA ARG A 6 15.59 -3.04 -0.04
C ARG A 6 15.46 -2.22 1.24
N ARG A 7 16.56 -1.66 1.74
CA ARG A 7 16.56 -0.84 2.96
C ARG A 7 15.73 0.43 2.77
N GLN A 8 15.86 1.10 1.63
CA GLN A 8 15.08 2.30 1.31
C GLN A 8 13.58 1.98 1.21
N ALA A 9 13.21 0.85 0.59
CA ALA A 9 11.82 0.42 0.48
C ALA A 9 11.20 0.13 1.87
N LEU A 10 11.92 -0.57 2.75
CA LEU A 10 11.47 -0.80 4.12
C LEU A 10 11.34 0.50 4.92
N GLN A 11 12.31 1.41 4.79
CA GLN A 11 12.23 2.74 5.41
C GLN A 11 11.10 3.61 4.87
N PHE A 12 10.72 3.43 3.60
CA PHE A 12 9.55 4.10 3.03
C PHE A 12 8.27 3.51 3.63
N ALA A 13 8.13 2.18 3.64
CA ALA A 13 6.99 1.50 4.23
C ALA A 13 6.78 1.89 5.70
N ALA A 14 7.85 1.94 6.49
CA ALA A 14 7.80 2.29 7.92
C ALA A 14 7.44 3.76 8.19
N ARG A 15 7.42 4.63 7.16
CA ARG A 15 6.90 6.02 7.30
C ARG A 15 5.41 6.13 7.03
N PHE A 16 4.87 5.20 6.23
CA PHE A 16 3.44 5.15 5.91
C PHE A 16 2.69 4.28 6.92
N GLU A 17 3.32 3.20 7.37
CA GLU A 17 2.74 2.33 8.38
C GLU A 17 2.89 2.94 9.78
N HIS A 18 1.79 2.96 10.54
CA HIS A 18 1.74 3.55 11.88
C HIS A 18 1.69 2.49 12.98
N ASP A 19 1.03 1.36 12.72
CA ASP A 19 0.67 0.41 13.77
C ASP A 19 1.55 -0.83 13.77
N PHE A 20 2.17 -1.17 12.63
CA PHE A 20 2.89 -2.43 12.43
C PHE A 20 4.30 -2.25 11.86
N GLU A 21 5.21 -3.18 12.14
CA GLU A 21 6.51 -3.19 11.49
C GLU A 21 6.42 -3.83 10.07
N PRO A 22 6.86 -3.14 9.00
CA PRO A 22 6.96 -3.76 7.68
C PRO A 22 8.11 -4.77 7.62
N ILE A 23 7.80 -6.03 7.34
CA ILE A 23 8.79 -7.14 7.31
C ILE A 23 9.47 -7.24 5.93
N VAL A 24 8.67 -7.14 4.88
CA VAL A 24 9.12 -7.28 3.49
C VAL A 24 8.31 -6.37 2.60
N THR A 25 8.95 -5.84 1.57
CA THR A 25 8.32 -4.98 0.57
C THR A 25 8.27 -5.67 -0.77
N VAL A 26 7.16 -5.47 -1.48
CA VAL A 26 6.90 -5.99 -2.82
C VAL A 26 6.58 -4.80 -3.72
N PRO A 27 7.42 -4.49 -4.72
CA PRO A 27 7.14 -3.39 -5.64
C PRO A 27 5.96 -3.76 -6.54
N LEU A 28 4.95 -2.90 -6.59
CA LEU A 28 3.88 -2.98 -7.57
C LEU A 28 4.34 -2.26 -8.83
N ARG A 29 4.26 -2.94 -9.97
CA ARG A 29 4.65 -2.41 -11.28
C ARG A 29 3.45 -2.42 -12.19
N ALA A 30 3.35 -1.39 -13.01
CA ALA A 30 2.38 -1.32 -14.08
C ALA A 30 2.59 -2.49 -15.05
N ASP A 31 1.49 -2.94 -15.65
CA ASP A 31 1.46 -3.95 -16.69
C ASP A 31 0.54 -3.50 -17.85
N GLY A 32 0.29 -4.38 -18.82
CA GLY A 32 -0.56 -4.04 -19.97
C GLY A 32 -2.03 -3.75 -19.62
N SER A 33 -2.48 -4.14 -18.42
CA SER A 33 -3.86 -3.99 -17.95
C SER A 33 -4.05 -2.83 -16.97
N SER A 34 -3.00 -2.46 -16.22
CA SER A 34 -3.04 -1.42 -15.19
C SER A 34 -1.79 -0.55 -15.21
N ASP A 35 -1.95 0.76 -14.98
CA ASP A 35 -0.83 1.69 -14.79
C ASP A 35 -0.50 1.89 -13.32
N ALA A 36 -1.16 1.14 -12.42
CA ALA A 36 -0.89 1.22 -11.00
C ALA A 36 0.57 0.81 -10.73
N THR A 37 1.27 1.68 -10.02
CA THR A 37 2.60 1.43 -9.50
C THR A 37 2.60 1.68 -8.00
N GLY A 38 3.61 1.20 -7.28
CA GLY A 38 3.69 1.47 -5.86
C GLY A 38 4.52 0.47 -5.09
N LEU A 39 4.23 0.36 -3.81
CA LEU A 39 4.92 -0.52 -2.89
C LEU A 39 3.90 -1.14 -1.93
N LEU A 40 3.85 -2.46 -1.89
CA LEU A 40 3.13 -3.20 -0.86
C LEU A 40 4.13 -3.70 0.17
N TRP A 41 3.66 -3.98 1.39
CA TRP A 41 4.44 -4.65 2.42
C TRP A 41 3.60 -5.61 3.24
N VAL A 42 4.31 -6.57 3.84
CA VAL A 42 3.74 -7.47 4.85
C VAL A 42 3.97 -6.84 6.23
N GLN A 43 2.90 -6.68 6.98
CA GLN A 43 2.89 -6.23 8.38
C GLN A 43 3.20 -7.41 9.31
N ASP A 44 3.77 -7.13 10.48
CA ASP A 44 4.08 -8.15 11.50
C ASP A 44 2.86 -8.71 12.26
N GLY A 45 1.69 -8.06 12.13
CA GLY A 45 0.42 -8.56 12.65
C GLY A 45 0.39 -8.73 14.16
N ALA A 46 1.18 -7.94 14.90
CA ALA A 46 1.37 -8.08 16.35
C ALA A 46 0.12 -7.73 17.20
N THR A 47 -1.02 -7.39 16.59
CA THR A 47 -2.25 -7.01 17.30
C THR A 47 -3.11 -8.21 17.65
N TYR A 48 -3.52 -8.31 18.92
CA TYR A 48 -4.46 -9.32 19.43
C TYR A 48 -5.93 -9.04 19.06
N GLY A 49 -6.24 -7.90 18.44
CA GLY A 49 -7.62 -7.36 18.35
C GLY A 49 -8.37 -7.60 17.03
N THR A 50 -7.70 -7.68 15.88
CA THR A 50 -8.35 -7.90 14.58
C THR A 50 -7.39 -8.61 13.62
N SER A 51 -7.94 -9.50 12.79
CA SER A 51 -7.20 -10.14 11.71
C SER A 51 -7.21 -9.30 10.42
N ASP A 52 -7.98 -8.22 10.38
CA ASP A 52 -8.08 -7.32 9.23
C ASP A 52 -7.37 -6.00 9.52
N ASN A 53 -6.08 -5.96 9.21
CA ASN A 53 -5.21 -4.78 9.29
C ASN A 53 -4.84 -4.26 7.88
N ARG A 54 -5.68 -4.54 6.87
CA ARG A 54 -5.49 -4.01 5.52
C ARG A 54 -5.36 -2.49 5.58
N ASN A 55 -4.24 -1.97 5.09
CA ASN A 55 -3.96 -0.54 5.06
C ASN A 55 -3.48 -0.17 3.64
N LEU A 56 -4.21 0.65 2.92
CA LEU A 56 -3.83 1.00 1.56
C LEU A 56 -4.10 2.47 1.26
N SER A 57 -3.04 3.21 0.97
CA SER A 57 -3.17 4.58 0.48
C SER A 57 -3.12 4.63 -1.05
N VAL A 58 -4.03 5.41 -1.65
CA VAL A 58 -4.15 5.59 -3.09
C VAL A 58 -3.82 7.03 -3.45
N PHE A 59 -2.89 7.17 -4.40
CA PHE A 59 -2.50 8.44 -4.96
C PHE A 59 -2.88 8.52 -6.44
N VAL A 60 -3.23 9.73 -6.87
CA VAL A 60 -3.43 10.07 -8.26
C VAL A 60 -2.57 11.28 -8.57
N ARG A 61 -1.55 11.10 -9.43
CA ARG A 61 -0.62 12.18 -9.85
C ARG A 61 -0.01 12.90 -8.64
N GLY A 62 0.49 12.15 -7.68
CA GLY A 62 1.09 12.66 -6.43
C GLY A 62 0.10 13.22 -5.40
N MET A 63 -1.21 13.25 -5.68
CA MET A 63 -2.22 13.69 -4.71
C MET A 63 -2.85 12.48 -4.02
N LEU A 64 -2.96 12.53 -2.69
CA LEU A 64 -3.68 11.52 -1.91
C LEU A 64 -5.17 11.58 -2.26
N LEU A 65 -5.71 10.47 -2.74
CA LEU A 65 -7.12 10.27 -3.05
C LEU A 65 -7.87 9.55 -1.93
N ASP A 66 -7.18 8.60 -1.29
CA ASP A 66 -7.70 7.76 -0.21
C ASP A 66 -6.55 7.32 0.69
N ASP A 67 -6.72 7.37 2.00
CA ASP A 67 -5.80 6.77 2.96
C ASP A 67 -6.30 5.43 3.54
N ASP A 68 -7.56 5.03 3.29
CA ASP A 68 -8.16 3.76 3.74
C ASP A 68 -8.81 2.98 2.58
N ALA A 69 -8.10 2.81 1.47
CA ALA A 69 -8.59 2.07 0.31
C ALA A 69 -8.48 0.54 0.47
N ARG A 70 -8.71 0.02 1.69
CA ARG A 70 -8.56 -1.41 2.04
C ARG A 70 -9.41 -2.36 1.20
N ASP A 71 -10.50 -1.88 0.61
CA ASP A 71 -11.40 -2.66 -0.24
C ASP A 71 -10.81 -2.99 -1.62
N LEU A 72 -9.71 -2.33 -2.00
CA LEU A 72 -8.92 -2.71 -3.18
C LEU A 72 -8.06 -3.96 -2.93
N LEU A 73 -7.89 -4.34 -1.66
CA LEU A 73 -7.20 -5.57 -1.28
C LEU A 73 -8.21 -6.69 -1.06
N PRO A 74 -7.87 -7.95 -1.42
CA PRO A 74 -8.72 -9.10 -1.14
C PRO A 74 -9.02 -9.21 0.36
N PRO A 75 -10.21 -9.68 0.78
CA PRO A 75 -10.58 -9.77 2.20
C PRO A 75 -9.63 -10.63 3.06
N TRP A 76 -8.91 -11.58 2.44
CA TRP A 76 -7.94 -12.43 3.14
C TRP A 76 -6.62 -11.72 3.42
N ALA A 77 -6.35 -10.58 2.77
CA ALA A 77 -5.06 -9.90 2.80
C ALA A 77 -4.91 -8.96 4.02
N GLY A 78 -5.45 -9.38 5.17
CA GLY A 78 -5.45 -8.65 6.46
C GLY A 78 -4.07 -8.22 6.98
N PHE A 79 -2.99 -8.70 6.37
CA PHE A 79 -1.60 -8.47 6.75
C PHE A 79 -0.85 -7.58 5.75
N ILE A 80 -1.55 -7.01 4.77
CA ILE A 80 -0.96 -6.20 3.70
C ILE A 80 -1.19 -4.72 3.98
N GLY A 81 -0.07 -3.99 4.03
CA GLY A 81 -0.02 -2.55 3.91
C GLY A 81 0.44 -2.13 2.51
N GLY A 82 0.14 -0.90 2.08
CA GLY A 82 0.63 -0.43 0.79
C GLY A 82 0.37 1.02 0.45
N VAL A 83 1.11 1.48 -0.56
CA VAL A 83 0.82 2.71 -1.30
C VAL A 83 0.75 2.36 -2.78
N ILE A 84 -0.31 2.80 -3.43
CA ILE A 84 -0.45 2.69 -4.89
C ILE A 84 -0.68 4.06 -5.52
N GLU A 85 -0.11 4.27 -6.69
CA GLU A 85 -0.27 5.47 -7.51
C GLU A 85 -0.71 5.07 -8.92
N SER A 86 -1.71 5.79 -9.44
CA SER A 86 -2.10 5.73 -10.86
C SER A 86 -2.09 7.11 -11.47
N SER A 87 -1.72 7.17 -12.75
CA SER A 87 -1.75 8.39 -13.56
C SER A 87 -3.10 8.61 -14.26
N ARG A 88 -3.88 7.53 -14.41
CA ARG A 88 -5.12 7.46 -15.21
C ARG A 88 -6.41 7.44 -14.39
N LEU A 89 -6.35 7.14 -13.08
CA LEU A 89 -7.53 7.23 -12.23
C LEU A 89 -8.13 8.65 -12.31
N THR A 90 -9.42 8.72 -12.62
CA THR A 90 -10.14 9.98 -12.62
C THR A 90 -10.76 10.14 -11.24
N PRO A 91 -10.49 11.24 -10.50
CA PRO A 91 -11.12 11.49 -9.22
C PRO A 91 -12.64 11.55 -9.43
N THR A 92 -13.36 10.51 -9.00
CA THR A 92 -14.82 10.55 -8.96
C THR A 92 -15.21 11.20 -7.64
N ALA A 93 -15.95 12.31 -7.71
CA ALA A 93 -16.42 13.08 -6.56
C ALA A 93 -17.50 12.35 -5.73
N SER A 94 -17.54 11.03 -5.75
CA SER A 94 -18.58 10.22 -5.13
C SER A 94 -17.93 9.23 -4.19
N ARG A 95 -17.87 9.62 -2.91
CA ARG A 95 -17.83 8.75 -1.75
C ARG A 95 -19.09 9.08 -0.97
N GLU A 96 -20.20 8.51 -1.40
CA GLU A 96 -21.39 8.35 -0.56
C GLU A 96 -21.41 6.92 -0.02
#